data_AF-A0A2L0D091-F1
#
_entry.id   AF-A0A2L0D091-F1
#
_cell.length_a   1.000
_cell.length_b   1.000
_cell.length_c   1.000
_cell.angle_alpha   90.00
_cell.angle_beta   90.00
_cell.angle_gamma   90.00
#
_symmetry.space_group_name_H-M   'P 1'
#
loop_
_entity.id
_entity.type
_entity.pdbx_description
1 polymer ?
#
loop_
_entity_poly.entity_id
_entity_poly.type
_entity_poly.pdbx_seq_one_letter_code
_entity_poly.pdbx_strand_id
1 'polypeptide(L)'
;CYGGTAALFNAINWVESSSWNGRYALVVAGDIAVYAKGSARPTGGAGAVAMLVGPNAPLVIDRNVRATCIKHAYDFYKPDLTSEYPTVDGKLSIQCYLDALDTCYQLYKKNFAKKFGQNVTIEHFDAILFHS
;
A
#
# COMPACT_ATOMS: atom_id res chain seq x y z
N CYS A 1 1.83 6.13 -4.88
CA CYS A 1 0.82 5.11 -4.50
C CYS A 1 0.99 4.54 -3.07
N TYR A 2 2.18 4.17 -2.59
CA TYR A 2 2.34 3.55 -1.25
C TYR A 2 2.16 4.49 -0.04
N GLY A 3 2.23 5.82 -0.23
CA GLY A 3 2.22 6.81 0.86
C GLY A 3 1.00 6.74 1.79
N GLY A 4 -0.19 6.47 1.24
CA GLY A 4 -1.41 6.29 2.04
C GLY A 4 -1.32 5.09 3.00
N THR A 5 -0.81 3.97 2.53
CA THR A 5 -0.55 2.77 3.35
C THR A 5 0.49 3.04 4.44
N ALA A 6 1.56 3.77 4.12
CA ALA A 6 2.57 4.16 5.09
C ALA A 6 1.98 5.05 6.21
N ALA A 7 1.18 6.05 5.84
CA ALA A 7 0.49 6.91 6.80
C ALA A 7 -0.51 6.14 7.67
N LEU A 8 -1.25 5.18 7.09
CA LEU A 8 -2.12 4.27 7.83
C LEU A 8 -1.37 3.47 8.88
N PHE A 9 -0.21 2.90 8.53
CA PHE A 9 0.61 2.16 9.49
C PHE A 9 1.18 3.05 10.58
N ASN A 10 1.59 4.28 10.27
CA ASN A 10 2.03 5.23 11.29
C ASN A 10 0.89 5.58 12.25
N ALA A 11 -0.33 5.77 11.74
CA ALA A 11 -1.51 6.05 12.57
C ALA A 11 -1.85 4.87 13.50
N ILE A 12 -1.85 3.64 12.99
CA ILE A 12 -2.09 2.44 13.81
C ILE A 12 -1.03 2.33 14.91
N ASN A 13 0.26 2.45 14.54
CA ASN A 13 1.35 2.39 15.50
C ASN A 13 1.25 3.50 16.56
N TRP A 14 0.83 4.71 16.18
CA TRP A 14 0.62 5.81 17.12
C TRP A 14 -0.53 5.51 18.09
N VAL A 15 -1.68 5.03 17.59
CA VAL A 15 -2.82 4.61 18.44
C VAL A 15 -2.43 3.50 19.41
N GLU A 16 -1.53 2.60 19.01
CA GLU A 16 -1.02 1.50 19.85
C GLU A 16 0.15 1.91 20.77
N SER A 17 0.66 3.14 20.67
CA SER A 17 1.84 3.59 21.40
C SER A 17 1.52 4.14 22.79
N SER A 18 2.54 4.23 23.64
CA SER A 18 2.47 4.93 24.93
C SER A 18 2.24 6.44 24.81
N SER A 19 2.44 7.01 23.61
CA SER A 19 2.20 8.43 23.31
C SER A 19 0.76 8.72 22.89
N TRP A 20 -0.09 7.69 22.80
CA TRP A 20 -1.49 7.87 22.45
C TRP A 20 -2.25 8.60 23.57
N ASN A 21 -3.07 9.57 23.19
CA ASN A 21 -3.83 10.41 24.12
C ASN A 21 -5.35 10.18 24.03
N GLY A 22 -5.77 9.02 23.55
CA GLY A 22 -7.19 8.65 23.45
C GLY A 22 -7.93 9.22 22.23
N ARG A 23 -7.32 10.13 21.45
CA ARG A 23 -7.94 10.71 20.24
C ARG A 23 -7.77 9.82 19.02
N TYR A 24 -8.67 9.96 18.06
CA TYR A 24 -8.52 9.30 16.76
C TYR A 24 -7.34 9.86 15.96
N ALA A 25 -6.72 9.01 15.16
CA ALA A 25 -5.86 9.45 14.07
C ALA A 25 -6.70 9.58 12.79
N LEU A 26 -6.40 10.59 11.98
CA LEU A 26 -7.01 10.78 10.67
C LEU A 26 -5.93 10.65 9.60
N VAL A 27 -6.14 9.72 8.68
CA VAL A 27 -5.23 9.47 7.55
C VAL A 27 -5.91 9.93 6.28
N VAL A 28 -5.22 10.71 5.46
CA VAL A 28 -5.71 11.14 4.15
C VAL A 28 -4.75 10.64 3.08
N ALA A 29 -5.28 9.87 2.13
CA ALA A 29 -4.58 9.47 0.93
C ALA A 29 -5.25 10.16 -0.25
N GLY A 30 -4.52 11.01 -0.97
CA GLY A 30 -5.04 11.70 -2.13
C GLY A 30 -3.95 11.96 -3.15
N ASP A 31 -4.33 11.91 -4.42
CA ASP A 31 -3.41 12.06 -5.54
C ASP A 31 -4.14 12.61 -6.77
N ILE A 32 -3.38 13.28 -7.63
CA ILE A 32 -3.77 13.64 -9.00
C ILE A 32 -2.74 12.98 -9.93
N ALA A 33 -3.16 11.92 -10.62
CA ALA A 33 -2.36 11.17 -11.55
C ALA A 33 -2.53 11.75 -12.96
N VAL A 34 -1.54 12.53 -13.39
CA VAL A 34 -1.47 13.17 -14.71
C VAL A 34 -0.27 12.66 -15.50
N TYR A 35 -0.48 12.46 -16.80
CA TYR A 35 0.50 11.88 -17.71
C TYR A 35 0.61 12.70 -19.00
N ALA A 36 1.82 12.70 -19.57
CA ALA A 36 2.11 13.34 -20.86
C ALA A 36 1.29 12.70 -22.00
N LYS A 37 1.41 13.23 -23.21
CA LYS A 37 0.78 12.60 -24.39
C LYS A 37 1.41 11.22 -24.61
N GLY A 38 0.58 10.19 -24.75
CA GLY A 38 1.04 8.82 -24.96
C GLY A 38 0.05 7.80 -24.39
N SER A 39 0.44 6.52 -24.41
CA SER A 39 -0.37 5.40 -23.96
C SER A 39 -0.70 5.41 -22.46
N ALA A 40 0.07 6.12 -21.63
CA ALA A 40 -0.20 6.28 -20.20
C ALA A 40 -1.29 7.34 -19.90
N ARG A 41 -1.63 8.22 -20.84
CA ARG A 41 -2.62 9.29 -20.60
C ARG A 41 -3.99 8.77 -20.14
N PRO A 42 -4.56 7.72 -20.74
CA PRO A 42 -5.87 7.21 -20.32
C PRO A 42 -5.87 6.54 -18.94
N THR A 43 -4.70 6.27 -18.34
CA THR A 43 -4.59 5.65 -17.00
C THR A 43 -4.46 6.68 -15.88
N GLY A 44 -4.73 7.96 -16.17
CA GLY A 44 -4.78 9.02 -15.16
C GLY A 44 -6.05 8.96 -14.30
N GLY A 45 -6.11 9.83 -13.31
CA GLY A 45 -7.23 9.91 -12.38
C GLY A 45 -6.96 10.87 -11.24
N ALA A 46 -7.97 11.16 -10.44
CA ALA A 46 -7.81 11.97 -9.23
C ALA A 46 -8.81 11.49 -8.17
N GLY A 47 -8.39 11.52 -6.91
CA GLY A 47 -9.24 11.12 -5.82
C GLY A 47 -8.59 11.34 -4.46
N ALA A 48 -9.41 11.32 -3.41
CA ALA A 48 -8.96 11.35 -2.03
C ALA A 48 -9.84 10.46 -1.16
N VAL A 49 -9.22 9.79 -0.19
CA VAL A 49 -9.87 8.95 0.81
C VAL A 49 -9.39 9.38 2.19
N ALA A 50 -10.33 9.62 3.11
CA ALA A 50 -10.05 9.88 4.50
C ALA A 50 -10.43 8.65 5.35
N MET A 51 -9.51 8.19 6.20
CA MET A 51 -9.67 7.04 7.08
C MET A 51 -9.50 7.47 8.52
N LEU A 52 -10.52 7.23 9.36
CA LEU A 52 -10.46 7.46 10.79
C LEU A 52 -9.97 6.18 11.49
N VAL A 53 -8.93 6.30 12.31
CA VAL A 53 -8.25 5.18 12.95
C VAL A 53 -8.36 5.30 14.47
N GLY A 54 -8.81 4.21 15.13
CA GLY A 54 -8.97 4.14 16.58
C GLY A 54 -9.32 2.71 17.06
N PRO A 55 -9.49 2.52 18.37
CA PRO A 55 -9.88 1.23 18.95
C PRO A 55 -11.32 0.85 18.59
N ASN A 56 -11.65 -0.44 18.75
CA ASN A 56 -12.99 -1.00 18.51
C ASN A 56 -13.52 -0.75 17.08
N ALA A 57 -12.61 -0.78 16.10
CA ALA A 57 -12.94 -0.55 14.71
C ALA A 57 -13.74 -1.73 14.10
N PRO A 58 -14.68 -1.48 13.19
CA PRO A 58 -15.38 -2.54 12.46
C PRO A 58 -14.48 -3.24 11.43
N LEU A 59 -13.42 -2.55 10.97
CA LEU A 59 -12.38 -3.10 10.11
C LEU A 59 -11.09 -3.16 10.92
N VAL A 60 -10.74 -4.36 11.38
CA VAL A 60 -9.59 -4.60 12.25
C VAL A 60 -8.40 -5.04 11.40
N ILE A 61 -7.23 -4.45 11.64
CA ILE A 61 -5.98 -4.87 10.99
C ILE A 61 -5.38 -6.05 11.75
N ASP A 62 -5.16 -7.16 11.03
CA ASP A 62 -4.50 -8.32 11.59
C ASP A 62 -3.04 -8.03 11.97
N ARG A 63 -2.77 -8.09 13.27
CA ARG A 63 -1.42 -7.92 13.81
C ARG A 63 -0.53 -9.09 13.40
N ASN A 64 0.76 -8.81 13.16
CA ASN A 64 1.83 -9.80 12.95
C ASN A 64 1.70 -10.72 11.72
N VAL A 65 0.80 -10.45 10.77
CA VAL A 65 0.73 -11.20 9.49
C VAL A 65 1.16 -10.37 8.28
N ARG A 66 1.18 -9.04 8.40
CA ARG A 66 1.62 -8.12 7.35
C ARG A 66 3.02 -8.46 6.83
N ALA A 67 3.24 -8.23 5.53
CA ALA A 67 4.54 -8.28 4.88
C ALA A 67 4.83 -6.98 4.10
N THR A 68 6.11 -6.71 3.84
CA THR A 68 6.57 -5.53 3.11
C THR A 68 7.76 -5.90 2.23
N CYS A 69 7.75 -5.43 0.99
CA CYS A 69 8.84 -5.53 0.05
C CYS A 69 9.20 -4.11 -0.41
N ILE A 70 10.47 -3.72 -0.26
CA ILE A 70 10.99 -2.44 -0.72
C ILE A 70 12.27 -2.74 -1.50
N LYS A 71 12.36 -2.23 -2.72
CA LYS A 71 13.52 -2.41 -3.60
C LYS A 71 13.88 -1.07 -4.21
N HIS A 72 15.17 -0.89 -4.48
CA HIS A 72 15.61 0.19 -5.34
C HIS A 72 15.26 -0.17 -6.80
N ALA A 73 14.47 0.68 -7.46
CA ALA A 73 14.08 0.52 -8.86
C ALA A 73 13.86 1.89 -9.50
N TYR A 74 13.99 1.95 -10.82
CA TYR A 74 13.67 3.12 -11.66
C TYR A 74 12.57 2.77 -12.67
N ASP A 75 11.53 2.11 -12.18
CA ASP A 75 10.38 1.69 -12.96
C ASP A 75 9.41 2.85 -13.23
N PHE A 76 9.12 3.63 -12.18
CA PHE A 76 8.28 4.82 -12.23
C PHE A 76 8.79 5.88 -11.26
N TYR A 77 9.15 7.06 -11.76
CA TYR A 77 9.66 8.14 -10.90
C TYR A 77 9.44 9.53 -11.53
N LYS A 78 9.58 10.58 -10.72
CA LYS A 78 9.40 11.98 -11.13
C LYS A 78 10.70 12.77 -10.91
N PRO A 79 11.71 12.63 -11.80
CA PRO A 79 13.01 13.28 -11.61
C PRO A 79 13.01 14.76 -12.00
N ASP A 80 12.13 15.14 -12.94
CA ASP A 80 12.01 16.51 -13.43
C ASP A 80 11.11 17.32 -12.50
N LEU A 81 11.71 18.24 -11.74
CA LEU A 81 11.00 19.09 -10.79
C LEU A 81 10.18 20.21 -11.46
N THR A 82 10.33 20.40 -12.78
CA THR A 82 9.58 21.41 -13.55
C THR A 82 8.32 20.85 -14.21
N SER A 83 8.09 19.54 -14.10
CA SER A 83 7.01 18.83 -14.77
C SER A 83 6.23 17.93 -13.81
N GLU A 84 4.91 17.83 -14.00
CA GLU A 84 4.07 16.90 -13.23
C GLU A 84 4.16 15.45 -13.74
N TYR A 85 4.68 15.27 -14.95
CA TYR A 85 4.69 14.00 -15.67
C TYR A 85 5.83 13.08 -15.22
N PRO A 86 5.56 11.78 -15.02
CA PRO A 86 6.58 10.82 -14.63
C PRO A 86 7.44 10.37 -15.80
N THR A 87 8.65 9.91 -15.47
CA THR A 87 9.42 8.98 -16.30
C THR A 87 8.96 7.56 -15.99
N VAL A 88 8.60 6.79 -17.02
CA VAL A 88 8.01 5.45 -16.88
C VAL A 88 8.69 4.46 -17.80
N ASP A 89 9.22 3.39 -17.23
CA ASP A 89 9.52 2.14 -17.94
C ASP A 89 8.37 1.16 -17.66
N GLY A 90 7.42 1.07 -18.61
CA GLY A 90 6.21 0.27 -18.42
C GLY A 90 6.47 -1.22 -18.27
N LYS A 91 7.48 -1.77 -18.96
CA LYS A 91 7.82 -3.19 -18.86
C LYS A 91 8.43 -3.48 -17.49
N LEU A 92 9.36 -2.63 -17.05
CA LEU A 92 9.98 -2.75 -15.74
C LEU A 92 8.94 -2.56 -14.61
N SER A 93 8.02 -1.62 -14.75
CA SER A 93 6.95 -1.36 -13.78
C SER A 93 6.08 -2.60 -13.52
N ILE A 94 5.67 -3.30 -14.59
CA ILE A 94 4.90 -4.54 -14.45
C ILE A 94 5.73 -5.62 -13.74
N GLN A 95 7.00 -5.78 -14.12
CA GLN A 95 7.89 -6.76 -13.47
C GLN A 95 8.08 -6.46 -11.98
N CYS A 96 8.40 -5.20 -11.64
CA CYS A 96 8.59 -4.78 -10.25
C CYS A 96 7.33 -4.98 -9.41
N TYR A 97 6.15 -4.70 -9.97
CA TYR A 97 4.87 -4.91 -9.29
C TYR A 97 4.62 -6.39 -8.98
N LEU A 98 4.77 -7.28 -9.97
CA LEU A 98 4.57 -8.72 -9.80
C LEU A 98 5.60 -9.33 -8.84
N ASP A 99 6.86 -8.93 -8.95
CA ASP A 99 7.91 -9.37 -8.02
C ASP A 99 7.62 -8.95 -6.57
N ALA A 100 7.13 -7.72 -6.38
CA ALA A 100 6.75 -7.21 -5.07
C ALA A 100 5.53 -7.95 -4.51
N LEU A 101 4.52 -8.21 -5.34
CA LEU A 101 3.34 -8.99 -4.99
C LEU A 101 3.72 -10.40 -4.53
N ASP A 102 4.52 -11.12 -5.31
CA ASP A 102 4.99 -12.47 -4.98
C ASP A 102 5.79 -12.46 -3.67
N THR A 103 6.73 -11.53 -3.53
CA THR A 103 7.55 -11.42 -2.31
C THR A 103 6.68 -11.14 -1.08
N CYS A 104 5.77 -10.18 -1.17
CA CYS A 104 4.86 -9.84 -0.09
C CYS A 104 3.96 -11.02 0.28
N TYR A 105 3.41 -11.75 -0.70
CA TYR A 105 2.52 -12.88 -0.42
C TYR A 105 3.27 -14.05 0.22
N GLN A 106 4.49 -14.39 -0.24
CA GLN A 106 5.28 -15.44 0.40
C GLN A 106 5.66 -15.10 1.85
N LEU A 107 6.01 -13.83 2.11
CA LEU A 107 6.28 -13.36 3.46
C LEU A 107 5.02 -13.36 4.34
N TYR A 108 3.87 -12.97 3.77
CA TYR A 108 2.58 -13.07 4.46
C TYR A 108 2.27 -14.51 4.85
N LYS A 109 2.42 -15.47 3.92
CA LYS A 109 2.24 -16.90 4.19
C LYS A 109 3.10 -17.39 5.34
N LYS A 110 4.38 -16.99 5.36
CA LYS A 110 5.31 -17.32 6.45
C LYS A 110 4.85 -16.75 7.80
N ASN A 111 4.43 -15.48 7.81
CA ASN A 111 3.97 -14.83 9.04
C ASN A 111 2.65 -15.41 9.54
N PHE A 112 1.73 -15.73 8.62
CA PHE A 112 0.46 -16.39 8.91
C PHE A 112 0.69 -17.78 9.52
N ALA A 113 1.54 -18.61 8.89
CA ALA A 113 1.89 -19.92 9.41
C ALA A 113 2.53 -19.85 10.80
N LYS A 114 3.40 -18.85 11.04
CA LYS A 114 4.00 -18.62 12.35
C LYS A 114 2.95 -18.24 13.41
N LYS A 115 1.96 -17.41 13.06
CA LYS A 115 0.94 -16.91 14.00
C LYS A 115 -0.15 -17.95 14.30
N PHE A 116 -0.60 -18.69 13.29
CA PHE A 116 -1.78 -19.54 13.38
C PHE A 116 -1.49 -21.04 13.28
N GLY A 117 -0.24 -21.44 13.00
CA GLY A 117 0.13 -22.86 12.91
C GLY A 117 -0.42 -23.59 11.69
N GLN A 118 -0.90 -22.86 10.67
CA GLN A 118 -1.46 -23.44 9.44
C GLN A 118 -1.04 -22.64 8.21
N ASN A 119 -1.07 -23.27 7.04
CA ASN A 119 -0.78 -22.59 5.77
C ASN A 119 -1.99 -21.76 5.31
N VAL A 120 -1.72 -20.63 4.64
CA VAL A 120 -2.77 -19.81 4.01
C VAL A 120 -2.75 -19.97 2.49
N THR A 121 -3.95 -19.97 1.92
CA THR A 121 -4.23 -20.03 0.48
C THR A 121 -5.22 -18.92 0.11
N ILE A 122 -5.49 -18.74 -1.18
CA ILE A 122 -6.48 -17.75 -1.65
C ILE A 122 -7.89 -18.00 -1.11
N GLU A 123 -8.22 -19.25 -0.78
CA GLU A 123 -9.54 -19.66 -0.26
C GLU A 123 -9.80 -19.15 1.17
N HIS A 124 -8.76 -18.66 1.86
CA HIS A 124 -8.89 -18.09 3.20
C HIS A 124 -9.35 -16.63 3.19
N PHE A 125 -9.55 -16.02 2.02
CA PHE A 125 -9.93 -14.63 1.89
C PHE A 125 -11.30 -14.51 1.21
N ASP A 126 -12.25 -13.84 1.86
CA ASP A 126 -13.54 -13.48 1.24
C ASP A 126 -13.35 -12.46 0.11
N ALA A 127 -12.31 -11.62 0.21
CA ALA A 127 -11.95 -10.63 -0.77
C ALA A 127 -10.44 -10.36 -0.78
N ILE A 128 -9.89 -10.02 -1.94
CA ILE A 128 -8.49 -9.60 -2.11
C ILE A 128 -8.49 -8.24 -2.83
N LEU A 129 -7.97 -7.22 -2.15
CA LEU A 129 -7.92 -5.85 -2.66
C LEU A 129 -6.51 -5.53 -3.15
N PHE A 130 -6.42 -4.76 -4.23
CA PHE A 130 -5.16 -4.37 -4.87
C PHE A 130 -5.12 -2.85 -5.10
N HIS A 131 -3.92 -2.33 -5.31
CA HIS A 131 -3.79 -1.04 -5.99
C HIS A 131 -4.23 -1.21 -7.45
N SER A 132 -5.17 -0.36 -7.89
CA SER A 132 -5.70 -0.31 -9.25
C SER A 132 -5.24 0.94 -9.99
#